data_AF-A0A7R9E9R4-F1
#
_entry.id   AF-A0A7R9E9R4-F1
#
_cell.length_a   1.000
_cell.length_b   1.000
_cell.length_c   1.000
_cell.angle_alpha   90.00
_cell.angle_beta   90.00
_cell.angle_gamma   90.00
#
_symmetry.space_group_name_H-M   'P 1'
#
loop_
_entity.id
_entity.type
_entity.pdbx_description
1 polymer ?
#
loop_
_entity_poly.entity_id
_entity_poly.type
_entity_poly.pdbx_seq_one_letter_code
_entity_poly.pdbx_strand_id
1 'polypeptide(L)' 'MSVNRMTKQIYEDIVCGSKGTGAGIGTVFGSLIIGYARNPSLKQQLFSYAILGFALSEAMGLFCLMMAFLLLFAF' A
#
# COMPACT_ATOMS: atom_id res chain seq x y z
N MET A 1 18.20 -8.32 27.82
CA MET A 1 17.53 -7.04 27.52
C MET A 1 17.81 -6.48 26.11
N SER A 2 18.48 -7.22 25.21
CA SER A 2 18.81 -6.74 23.84
C SER A 2 17.79 -7.16 22.77
N VAL A 3 17.16 -8.35 22.92
CA VAL A 3 16.23 -8.93 21.93
C VAL A 3 14.96 -8.07 21.72
N ASN A 4 14.36 -7.54 22.79
CA ASN A 4 13.16 -6.67 22.68
C ASN A 4 13.40 -5.34 21.95
N ARG A 5 14.65 -4.88 21.85
CA ARG A 5 14.98 -3.66 21.11
C ARG A 5 15.09 -3.93 19.61
N MET A 6 15.58 -5.12 19.25
CA MET A 6 15.75 -5.56 17.87
C MET A 6 14.40 -5.90 17.20
N THR A 7 13.50 -6.57 17.91
CA THR A 7 12.13 -6.83 17.42
C THR A 7 11.31 -5.54 17.26
N LYS A 8 11.48 -4.55 18.16
CA LYS A 8 10.87 -3.22 18.00
C LYS A 8 11.33 -2.50 16.75
N GLN A 9 12.63 -2.53 16.43
CA GLN A 9 13.16 -1.85 15.24
C GLN A 9 12.57 -2.42 13.95
N ILE A 10 12.51 -3.75 13.84
CA ILE A 10 11.92 -4.44 12.68
C ILE A 10 10.44 -4.05 12.51
N TYR A 11 9.71 -3.92 13.63
CA TYR A 11 8.31 -3.50 13.59
C TYR A 11 8.14 -2.06 13.10
N GLU A 12 9.01 -1.13 13.54
CA GLU A 12 8.97 0.26 13.06
C GLU A 12 9.29 0.36 11.57
N ASP A 13 10.24 -0.44 11.07
CA ASP A 13 10.60 -0.46 9.65
C ASP A 13 9.43 -0.97 8.78
N ILE A 14 8.71 -2.00 9.24
CA ILE A 14 7.48 -2.52 8.61
C ILE A 14 6.39 -1.44 8.60
N VAL A 15 6.13 -0.79 9.74
CA VAL A 15 5.10 0.27 9.83
C VAL A 15 5.43 1.46 8.92
N CYS A 16 6.71 1.84 8.81
CA CYS A 16 7.14 2.89 7.89
C CYS A 16 6.91 2.49 6.42
N GLY A 17 7.22 1.23 6.06
CA GLY A 17 6.94 0.68 4.74
C GLY A 17 5.45 0.72 4.37
N SER A 18 4.56 0.44 5.33
CA SER A 18 3.09 0.52 5.13
C SER A 18 2.58 1.95 4.91
N LYS A 19 3.23 2.98 5.48
CA LYS A 19 2.86 4.39 5.21
C LYS A 19 3.06 4.77 3.74
N GLY A 20 4.02 4.15 3.06
CA GLY A 20 4.26 4.34 1.62
C GLY A 20 3.08 3.89 0.75
N THR A 21 2.28 2.94 1.23
CA THR A 21 1.09 2.45 0.55
C THR A 21 0.02 3.54 0.41
N GLY A 22 -0.21 4.32 1.46
CA GLY A 22 -1.18 5.43 1.42
C GLY A 22 -0.80 6.54 0.43
N ALA A 23 0.51 6.78 0.25
CA ALA A 23 1.00 7.72 -0.76
C ALA A 23 0.81 7.20 -2.20
N GLY A 24 0.85 5.87 -2.40
CA GLY A 24 0.63 5.24 -3.70
C GLY A 24 -0.81 5.36 -4.22
N ILE A 25 -1.80 5.36 -3.32
CA ILE A 25 -3.22 5.50 -3.72
C ILE A 25 -3.48 6.91 -4.28
N GLY A 26 -2.88 7.93 -3.66
CA GLY A 26 -3.00 9.33 -4.12
C GLY A 26 -2.43 9.56 -5.51
N THR A 27 -1.30 8.92 -5.86
CA THR A 27 -0.69 9.03 -7.19
C THR A 27 -1.47 8.25 -8.24
N VAL A 28 -2.04 7.09 -7.90
CA VAL A 28 -2.91 6.31 -8.79
C VAL A 28 -4.21 7.07 -9.09
N PHE A 29 -4.88 7.61 -8.08
CA PHE A 29 -6.10 8.41 -8.27
C PHE A 29 -5.83 9.73 -9.00
N GLY A 30 -4.71 10.42 -8.70
CA GLY A 30 -4.31 11.62 -9.43
C GLY A 30 -4.08 11.36 -10.93
N SER A 31 -3.41 10.25 -11.24
CA SER A 31 -3.17 9.82 -12.63
C SER A 31 -4.46 9.39 -13.35
N LEU A 32 -5.39 8.75 -12.62
CA LEU A 32 -6.70 8.39 -13.15
C LEU A 32 -7.53 9.63 -13.53
N ILE A 33 -7.59 10.64 -12.67
CA ILE A 33 -8.37 11.87 -12.93
C ILE A 33 -7.83 12.60 -14.16
N ILE A 34 -6.50 12.72 -14.27
CA ILE A 34 -5.84 13.33 -15.44
C ILE A 34 -6.11 12.49 -16.70
N GLY A 35 -6.02 11.16 -16.62
CA GLY A 35 -6.33 10.27 -17.73
C GLY A 35 -7.80 10.34 -18.17
N TYR A 36 -8.72 10.44 -17.21
CA TYR A 36 -10.16 10.58 -17.45
C TYR A 36 -10.52 11.91 -18.11
N ALA A 37 -9.84 13.00 -17.72
CA ALA A 37 -10.02 14.32 -18.33
C ALA A 37 -9.52 14.39 -19.79
N ARG A 38 -8.50 13.59 -20.15
CA ARG A 38 -7.90 13.62 -21.49
C ARG A 38 -8.66 12.79 -22.51
N ASN A 39 -9.23 11.64 -22.13
CA ASN A 39 -9.93 10.75 -23.07
C ASN A 39 -11.16 10.09 -22.42
N PRO A 40 -12.37 10.67 -22.58
CA PRO A 40 -13.60 10.13 -22.00
C PRO A 40 -14.15 8.87 -22.70
N SER A 41 -13.54 8.37 -23.77
CA SER A 41 -13.95 7.13 -24.44
C SER A 41 -13.33 5.87 -23.82
N LEU A 42 -12.15 5.98 -23.21
CA LEU A 42 -11.39 4.86 -22.63
C LEU A 42 -11.63 4.67 -21.12
N LYS A 43 -12.69 5.29 -20.59
CA LYS A 43 -13.02 5.33 -19.16
C LYS A 43 -13.07 3.96 -18.50
N GLN A 44 -13.67 2.98 -19.17
CA GLN A 44 -13.85 1.63 -18.61
C GLN A 44 -12.51 0.91 -18.38
N GLN A 45 -11.58 1.02 -19.32
CA GLN A 45 -10.24 0.43 -19.20
C GLN A 45 -9.40 1.18 -18.16
N LEU A 46 -9.41 2.52 -18.19
CA LEU A 46 -8.68 3.33 -17.20
C LEU A 46 -9.19 3.10 -15.77
N PHE A 47 -10.50 2.96 -15.59
CA PHE A 47 -11.09 2.64 -14.30
C PHE A 47 -10.67 1.26 -13.81
N SER A 48 -10.68 0.25 -14.69
CA SER A 48 -10.19 -1.09 -14.37
C SER A 48 -8.71 -1.08 -13.96
N TYR A 49 -7.87 -0.29 -14.65
CA TYR A 49 -6.46 -0.12 -14.27
C TYR A 49 -6.26 0.64 -12.95
N ALA A 50 -7.09 1.64 -12.64
CA ALA A 50 -7.02 2.29 -11.34
C ALA A 50 -7.46 1.39 -10.18
N ILE A 51 -8.52 0.60 -10.36
CA ILE A 51 -8.95 -0.38 -9.36
C ILE A 51 -7.87 -1.45 -9.17
N LEU A 52 -7.23 -1.89 -10.26
CA LEU A 52 -6.11 -2.82 -10.19
C LEU A 52 -4.91 -2.20 -9.46
N GLY A 53 -4.55 -0.94 -9.74
CA GLY A 53 -3.51 -0.20 -9.03
C GLY A 53 -3.82 0.05 -7.55
N PHE A 54 -5.07 0.34 -7.22
CA PHE A 54 -5.57 0.47 -5.85
C PHE A 54 -5.47 -0.87 -5.11
N ALA A 55 -5.94 -1.96 -5.72
CA ALA A 55 -5.86 -3.30 -5.15
C ALA A 55 -4.41 -3.75 -4.91
N LEU A 56 -3.49 -3.44 -5.84
CA LEU A 56 -2.06 -3.72 -5.69
C LEU A 56 -1.42 -2.90 -4.57
N SER A 57 -1.80 -1.62 -4.44
CA SER A 57 -1.35 -0.78 -3.34
C SER A 57 -1.82 -1.37 -2.00
N GLU A 58 -3.13 -1.55 -1.83
CA GLU A 58 -3.71 -2.14 -0.61
C GLU A 58 -3.13 -3.52 -0.27
N ALA A 59 -2.89 -4.39 -1.27
CA ALA A 59 -2.27 -5.70 -1.06
C ALA A 59 -0.85 -5.60 -0.45
N MET A 60 -0.05 -4.61 -0.86
CA MET A 60 1.28 -4.36 -0.25
C MET A 60 1.15 -3.88 1.19
N GLY A 61 0.16 -3.04 1.49
CA GLY A 61 -0.14 -2.58 2.85
C GLY A 61 -0.58 -3.72 3.77
N LEU A 62 -1.51 -4.56 3.31
CA LEU A 62 -1.99 -5.74 4.03
C LEU A 62 -0.90 -6.79 4.23
N PHE A 63 -0.01 -6.98 3.25
CA PHE A 63 1.15 -7.87 3.38
C PHE A 63 2.08 -7.42 4.51
N CYS A 64 2.31 -6.11 4.62
CA CYS A 64 3.10 -5.50 5.68
C CYS A 64 2.44 -5.72 7.07
N LEU A 65 1.12 -5.54 7.13
CA LEU A 65 0.31 -5.73 8.34
C LEU A 65 0.24 -7.21 8.76
N MET A 66 0.20 -8.14 7.81
CA MET A 66 0.29 -9.58 8.08
C MET A 66 1.62 -9.94 8.75
N MET A 67 2.75 -9.40 8.27
CA MET A 67 4.06 -9.62 8.89
C MET A 67 4.15 -9.01 10.28
N ALA A 68 3.53 -7.84 10.48
CA ALA A 68 3.39 -7.23 11.80
C ALA A 68 2.61 -8.12 12.77
N PHE A 69 1.47 -8.69 12.37
CA PHE A 69 0.71 -9.62 13.21
C PHE A 69 1.45 -10.93 13.50
N LEU A 70 2.18 -11.47 12.51
CA LEU A 70 3.03 -12.65 12.73
C LEU A 70 4.09 -12.39 13.80
N LEU A 71 4.76 -11.25 13.76
CA LEU A 71 5.75 -10.86 14.77
C LEU A 71 5.14 -10.57 16.14
N LEU A 72 3.88 -10.12 16.21
CA LEU A 72 3.20 -9.77 17.45
C LEU A 72 2.55 -10.96 18.17
N PHE A 73 2.14 -12.01 17.45
CA PHE A 73 1.52 -13.21 18.05
C PHE A 73 2.45 -14.43 18.12
N ALA A 74 3.49 -14.52 17.28
CA ALA A 74 4.43 -15.65 17.33
C ALA A 74 5.54 -15.48 18.38
N PHE A 75 5.66 -14.30 18.98
CA PHE A 75 6.60 -13.96 20.06
C PHE A 75 5.84 -13.50 21.30
#